data_AF-A0A353BGP6-F1
#
_entry.id   AF-A0A353BGP6-F1
#
_cell.length_a   1.000
_cell.length_b   1.000
_cell.length_c   1.000
_cell.angle_alpha   90.00
_cell.angle_beta   90.00
_cell.angle_gamma   90.00
#
_symmetry.space_group_name_H-M   'P 1'
#
loop_
_entity.id
_entity.type
_entity.pdbx_description
1 polymer ?
#
loop_
_entity_poly.entity_id
_entity_poly.type
_entity_poly.pdbx_seq_one_letter_code
_entity_poly.pdbx_strand_id
1 'polypeptide(L)' 'VRCPTYPNLPTVQEMVKGETVADVPIILGSIDPCFSCTERMEVCDLSTGGVRVYTQDELANWTNNR' A
#
# COMPACT_ATOMS: atom_id res chain seq x y z
N VAL A 1 -7.12 -10.66 -11.42
CA VAL A 1 -8.02 -9.48 -11.38
C VAL A 1 -7.17 -8.24 -11.32
N ARG A 2 -7.45 -7.18 -12.11
CA ARG A 2 -6.75 -5.89 -11.99
C ARG A 2 -7.62 -4.94 -11.17
N CYS A 3 -7.05 -4.36 -10.12
CA CYS A 3 -7.74 -3.36 -9.31
C CYS A 3 -7.87 -2.04 -10.10
N PRO A 4 -9.03 -1.37 -10.10
CA PRO A 4 -9.22 -0.08 -10.77
C PRO A 4 -8.34 1.04 -10.17
N THR A 5 -7.91 0.90 -8.90
CA THR A 5 -7.03 1.85 -8.23
C THR A 5 -5.61 1.85 -8.80
N TYR A 6 -5.10 0.70 -9.27
CA TYR A 6 -3.71 0.58 -9.76
C TYR A 6 -3.36 1.56 -10.91
N PRO A 7 -4.15 1.68 -11.99
CA PRO A 7 -3.88 2.66 -13.04
C PRO A 7 -4.13 4.12 -12.62
N ASN A 8 -4.92 4.37 -11.57
CA ASN A 8 -5.31 5.72 -11.15
C ASN A 8 -4.36 6.32 -10.10
N LEU A 9 -3.62 5.49 -9.36
CA LEU A 9 -2.71 5.93 -8.30
C LEU A 9 -1.61 6.89 -8.78
N PRO A 10 -0.98 6.73 -9.96
CA PRO A 10 0.00 7.70 -10.46
C PRO A 10 -0.58 9.11 -10.66
N THR A 11 -1.88 9.25 -10.91
CA THR A 11 -2.55 10.55 -11.10
C THR A 11 -2.54 11.39 -9.82
N VAL A 12 -2.45 10.75 -8.64
CA VAL A 12 -2.28 11.45 -7.36
C VAL A 12 -1.04 12.35 -7.38
N GLN A 13 0.03 11.92 -8.04
CA GLN A 13 1.27 12.69 -8.09
C GLN A 13 1.09 14.03 -8.81
N GLU A 14 0.25 14.08 -9.84
CA GLU A 14 -0.11 15.32 -10.51
C GLU A 14 -1.13 16.14 -9.71
N MET A 15 -2.10 15.48 -9.07
CA MET A 15 -3.11 16.15 -8.25
C MET A 15 -2.55 16.85 -7.01
N VAL A 16 -1.44 16.36 -6.46
CA VAL A 16 -0.77 16.99 -5.30
C VAL A 16 0.11 18.19 -5.72
N LYS A 17 0.43 18.36 -7.01
CA LYS A 17 1.29 19.49 -7.44
C LYS A 17 0.57 20.82 -7.27
N GLY A 18 1.16 21.69 -6.47
CA GLY A 18 0.63 23.04 -6.21
C GLY A 18 -0.32 23.12 -5.01
N GLU A 19 -0.68 21.98 -4.42
CA GLU A 19 -1.50 21.89 -3.23
C GLU A 19 -0.64 21.90 -1.95
N THR A 20 -1.27 22.15 -0.80
CA THR A 20 -0.54 22.12 0.47
C THR A 20 -0.35 20.68 0.97
N VAL A 21 0.67 20.44 1.79
CA VAL A 21 0.92 19.11 2.38
C VAL A 21 -0.28 18.62 3.20
N ALA A 22 -1.08 19.53 3.74
CA ALA A 22 -2.29 19.20 4.50
C ALA A 22 -3.42 18.65 3.61
N ASP A 23 -3.41 18.93 2.30
CA ASP A 23 -4.45 18.49 1.36
C ASP A 23 -4.18 17.11 0.77
N VAL A 24 -2.95 16.59 0.92
CA VAL A 24 -2.55 15.27 0.42
C VAL A 24 -3.47 14.14 0.88
N PRO A 25 -3.88 14.04 2.16
CA PRO A 25 -4.80 12.99 2.61
C PRO A 25 -6.21 13.11 2.00
N ILE A 26 -6.67 14.34 1.73
CA ILE A 26 -7.99 14.59 1.12
C ILE A 26 -7.96 14.16 -0.35
N ILE A 27 -6.91 14.56 -1.06
CA ILE A 27 -6.65 14.18 -2.45
C ILE A 27 -6.52 12.66 -2.59
N LEU A 28 -5.77 12.03 -1.69
CA LEU A 28 -5.60 10.57 -1.66
C LEU A 28 -6.92 9.87 -1.32
N GLY A 29 -7.65 10.35 -0.32
CA GLY A 29 -8.97 9.82 0.08
C GLY A 29 -10.03 9.94 -1.02
N SER A 30 -9.94 10.95 -1.90
CA SER A 30 -10.87 11.13 -3.02
C SER A 30 -10.78 10.01 -4.07
N ILE A 31 -9.62 9.36 -4.18
CA ILE A 31 -9.38 8.23 -5.10
C ILE A 31 -9.69 6.88 -4.43
N ASP A 32 -9.80 6.86 -3.10
CA ASP A 32 -10.01 5.66 -2.28
C ASP A 32 -9.02 4.53 -2.63
N PRO A 33 -7.71 4.69 -2.32
CA PRO A 33 -6.73 3.70 -2.69
C PRO A 33 -6.86 2.46 -1.81
N CYS A 34 -7.41 1.39 -2.36
CA CYS A 34 -7.33 0.08 -1.74
C CYS A 34 -5.92 -0.50 -1.91
N PHE A 35 -5.06 -0.25 -0.92
CA PHE A 35 -3.71 -0.79 -0.87
C PHE A 35 -3.70 -2.32 -0.93
N SER A 36 -4.56 -3.01 -0.20
CA SER A 36 -4.68 -4.47 -0.24
C SER A 36 -4.90 -5.07 -1.65
N CYS A 37 -5.50 -4.32 -2.58
CA CYS A 37 -5.73 -4.74 -3.96
C CYS A 37 -4.66 -4.25 -4.96
N THR A 38 -3.75 -3.36 -4.55
CA THR A 38 -2.80 -2.66 -5.44
C THR A 38 -1.33 -2.93 -5.12
N GLU A 39 -0.99 -3.30 -3.89
CA GLU A 39 0.39 -3.60 -3.48
C GLU A 39 0.66 -5.11 -3.39
N ARG A 40 1.91 -5.46 -3.71
CA ARG A 40 2.52 -6.73 -3.32
C ARG A 40 3.34 -6.42 -2.07
N MET A 41 2.95 -6.97 -0.92
CA MET A 41 3.62 -6.75 0.35
C MET A 41 4.93 -7.57 0.40
N GLU A 42 6.04 -6.92 0.77
CA GLU A 42 7.31 -7.58 1.07
C GLU A 42 7.70 -7.26 2.52
N VAL A 43 8.18 -8.24 3.26
CA VAL A 43 8.59 -8.06 4.66
C VAL A 43 10.11 -7.99 4.73
N CYS A 44 10.63 -6.85 5.18
CA CYS A 44 12.07 -6.64 5.37
C CYS A 44 12.39 -6.60 6.87
N ASP A 45 13.37 -7.40 7.30
CA ASP A 45 13.95 -7.29 8.63
C ASP A 45 14.91 -6.10 8.66
N LEU A 46 14.57 -5.08 9.46
CA LEU A 46 15.35 -3.84 9.59
C LEU A 46 16.75 -4.04 10.19
N SER A 47 16.95 -5.12 10.97
CA SER A 47 18.21 -5.38 11.66
C SER A 47 19.22 -6.14 10.80
N THR A 48 18.73 -7.05 9.95
CA THR A 48 19.57 -7.92 9.11
C THR A 48 19.55 -7.53 7.64
N GLY A 49 18.63 -6.65 7.23
CA GLY A 49 18.39 -6.32 5.82
C GLY A 49 17.80 -7.49 5.00
N GLY A 50 17.42 -8.58 5.67
CA GLY A 50 16.84 -9.75 5.01
C GLY A 50 15.43 -9.46 4.50
N VAL A 51 15.22 -9.65 3.20
CA VAL A 51 13.88 -9.62 2.60
C VAL A 51 13.31 -11.04 2.65
N ARG A 52 12.15 -11.21 3.27
CA ARG A 52 11.44 -12.48 3.30
C ARG A 52 10.04 -12.32 2.73
N VAL A 53 9.70 -13.19 1.79
CA VAL A 53 8.35 -13.30 1.24
C VAL A 53 7.61 -14.35 2.06
N TYR A 54 6.55 -13.93 2.75
CA TYR A 54 5.68 -14.82 3.50
C TYR A 54 4.52 -15.29 2.62
N THR A 55 4.13 -16.54 2.80
CA THR A 55 2.93 -17.10 2.18
C THR A 55 1.68 -16.65 2.95
N GLN A 56 0.51 -16.71 2.29
CA GLN A 56 -0.77 -16.34 2.89
C GLN A 56 -1.07 -17.15 4.17
N ASP A 57 -0.73 -18.44 4.18
CA ASP A 57 -0.94 -19.33 5.33
C ASP A 57 -0.04 -18.95 6.52
N GLU A 58 1.22 -18.59 6.28
CA GLU A 58 2.14 -18.11 7.32
C GLU A 58 1.63 -16.81 7.97
N LEU A 59 1.13 -15.87 7.15
CA LEU A 59 0.52 -14.61 7.61
C LEU A 59 -0.78 -14.83 8.40
N ALA A 60 -1.64 -15.74 7.95
CA ALA A 60 -2.88 -16.08 8.65
C ALA A 60 -2.59 -16.72 10.02
N ASN A 61 -1.59 -17.61 10.09
CA ASN A 61 -1.16 -18.24 11.34
C ASN A 61 -0.59 -17.24 12.34
N TRP A 62 0.11 -16.19 11.89
CA TRP A 62 0.56 -15.10 12.77
C TRP A 62 -0.59 -14.34 13.44
N THR A 63 -1.71 -14.17 12.74
CA THR A 63 -2.88 -13.46 13.29
C THR A 63 -3.61 -14.30 14.33
N ASN A 64 -3.63 -15.63 14.15
CA ASN A 64 -4.32 -16.58 15.03
C ASN A 64 -3.50 -16.98 16.27
N ASN A 65 -2.21 -16.67 16.32
CA ASN A 65 -1.33 -16.91 17.47
C ASN A 65 -1.21 -15.67 18.39
N ARG A 66 -2.30 -14.90 18.50
CA ARG A 66 -2.38 -13.72 19.36
C ARG A 66 -2.93 -14.07 20.74
#